data_AF-A0A3B0V9D0-F1
#
_entry.id   AF-A0A3B0V9D0-F1
#
_cell.length_a   1.000
_cell.length_b   1.000
_cell.length_c   1.000
_cell.angle_alpha   90.00
_cell.angle_beta   90.00
_cell.angle_gamma   90.00
#
_symmetry.space_group_name_H-M   'P 1'
#
loop_
_entity.id
_entity.type
_entity.pdbx_description
1 polymer ?
#
loop_
_entity_poly.entity_id
_entity_poly.type
_entity_poly.pdbx_seq_one_letter_code
_entity_poly.pdbx_strand_id
1 'polypeptide(L)'
;MIKTFEEARLLIRELKICTIFESSKSELPSLWEYVDLPEKQEGERGWGQKVTAVWDWKNRLPATFPDEIFYGKIKGGLAVLMMMAYLRDFHFASAYKKY
;
A
#
# COMPACT_ATOMS: atom_id res chain seq x y z
N MET A 1 2.76 -3.16 13.62
CA MET A 1 1.31 -3.38 13.40
C MET A 1 0.60 -2.04 13.52
N ILE A 2 -0.32 -1.73 12.61
CA ILE A 2 -1.03 -0.45 12.47
C ILE A 2 -2.54 -0.64 12.52
N LYS A 3 -3.27 0.35 13.03
CA LYS A 3 -4.74 0.32 13.20
C LYS A 3 -5.44 1.54 12.63
N THR A 4 -4.69 2.59 12.32
CA THR A 4 -5.22 3.89 11.93
C THR A 4 -4.69 4.35 10.57
N PHE A 5 -5.40 5.32 9.99
CA PHE A 5 -5.04 5.94 8.71
C PHE A 5 -3.69 6.67 8.79
N GLU A 6 -3.43 7.37 9.90
CA GLU A 6 -2.18 8.10 10.14
C GLU A 6 -0.99 7.15 10.28
N GLU A 7 -1.17 6.02 10.98
CA GLU A 7 -0.15 4.97 11.06
C GLU A 7 0.11 4.33 9.68
N ALA A 8 -0.92 4.17 8.85
CA ALA A 8 -0.75 3.68 7.47
C ALA A 8 0.12 4.62 6.63
N ARG A 9 -0.04 5.95 6.79
CA ARG A 9 0.85 6.93 6.17
C ARG A 9 2.29 6.80 6.68
N LEU A 10 2.48 6.68 7.99
CA LEU A 10 3.82 6.53 8.58
C LEU A 10 4.50 5.24 8.09
N LEU A 11 3.75 4.15 7.98
CA LEU A 11 4.24 2.88 7.44
C LEU A 11 4.75 3.05 6.00
N ILE A 12 4.02 3.73 5.12
CA ILE A 12 4.48 3.95 3.74
C ILE A 12 5.74 4.82 3.71
N ARG A 13 5.82 5.82 4.60
CA ARG A 13 7.03 6.64 4.74
C ARG A 13 8.24 5.83 5.18
N GLU A 14 8.05 4.83 6.02
CA GLU A 14 9.09 3.91 6.47
C GLU A 14 9.50 2.94 5.35
N LEU A 15 8.54 2.19 4.80
CA LEU A 15 8.77 1.15 3.80
C LEU A 15 9.17 1.69 2.42
N LYS A 16 8.85 2.96 2.13
CA LYS A 16 8.97 3.63 0.81
C LYS A 16 8.07 3.07 -0.28
N ILE A 17 7.78 1.78 -0.28
CA ILE A 17 6.88 1.09 -1.20
C ILE A 17 6.33 -0.17 -0.53
N CYS A 18 5.04 -0.43 -0.71
CA CYS A 18 4.41 -1.69 -0.31
C CYS A 18 3.29 -2.07 -1.29
N THR A 19 2.99 -3.37 -1.40
CA THR A 19 1.79 -3.83 -2.10
C THR A 19 0.55 -3.60 -1.24
N ILE A 20 -0.64 -3.65 -1.85
CA ILE A 20 -1.89 -3.54 -1.06
C ILE A 20 -2.16 -4.83 -0.29
N PHE A 21 -2.03 -5.96 -0.98
CA PHE A 21 -2.19 -7.31 -0.44
C PHE A 21 -0.91 -8.10 -0.63
N GLU A 22 -0.73 -9.13 0.18
CA GLU A 22 0.34 -10.11 0.04
C GLU A 22 0.35 -10.70 -1.38
N SER A 23 1.54 -10.95 -1.91
CA SER A 23 1.68 -11.56 -3.22
C SER A 23 2.94 -12.42 -3.30
N SER A 24 2.78 -13.68 -3.70
CA SER A 24 3.91 -14.56 -4.02
C SER A 24 4.72 -14.11 -5.24
N LYS A 25 4.27 -13.08 -5.97
CA LYS A 25 4.93 -12.52 -7.15
C LYS A 25 5.91 -11.40 -6.81
N SER A 26 6.05 -11.02 -5.54
CA SER A 26 6.91 -9.94 -5.09
C SER A 26 7.43 -10.20 -3.68
N GLU A 27 8.68 -9.79 -3.42
CA GLU A 27 9.27 -9.79 -2.08
C GLU A 27 8.96 -8.49 -1.30
N LEU A 28 8.08 -7.63 -1.86
CA LEU A 28 7.69 -6.40 -1.20
C LEU A 28 6.76 -6.70 -0.02
N PRO A 29 6.87 -5.95 1.08
CA PRO A 29 5.88 -5.97 2.14
C PRO A 29 4.53 -5.48 1.61
N SER A 30 3.46 -5.91 2.24
CA SER A 30 2.10 -5.50 1.92
C SER A 30 1.48 -4.66 3.04
N LEU A 31 0.58 -3.75 2.71
CA LEU A 31 -0.21 -3.01 3.69
C LEU A 31 -1.00 -3.99 4.58
N TRP A 32 -1.58 -5.03 3.97
CA TRP A 32 -2.36 -6.07 4.63
C TRP A 32 -1.66 -6.74 5.82
N GLU A 33 -0.38 -7.09 5.69
CA GLU A 33 0.41 -7.75 6.74
C GLU A 33 0.54 -6.90 8.00
N TYR A 34 0.58 -5.57 7.83
CA TYR A 34 0.80 -4.65 8.94
C TYR A 34 -0.50 -4.19 9.58
N VAL A 35 -1.65 -4.34 8.93
CA VAL A 35 -2.94 -3.94 9.51
C VAL A 35 -3.39 -4.93 10.58
N ASP A 36 -3.47 -4.45 11.81
CA ASP A 36 -3.97 -5.17 12.98
C ASP A 36 -5.41 -4.75 13.30
N LEU A 37 -6.30 -5.07 12.35
CA LEU A 37 -7.74 -4.95 12.50
C LEU A 37 -8.38 -6.33 12.39
N PRO A 38 -9.54 -6.56 13.03
CA PRO A 38 -10.24 -7.82 12.94
C PRO A 38 -10.56 -8.16 11.49
N GLU A 39 -10.23 -9.38 11.10
CA GLU A 39 -10.77 -9.99 9.89
C GLU A 39 -12.26 -10.29 10.08
N LYS A 40 -12.93 -10.53 8.96
CA LYS A 40 -14.34 -10.88 8.95
C LYS A 40 -14.59 -12.11 9.83
N GLN A 41 -15.53 -12.00 10.76
CA GLN A 41 -15.96 -13.12 11.60
C GLN A 41 -17.11 -13.88 10.95
N GLU A 42 -17.27 -15.14 11.34
CA GLU A 42 -18.39 -15.98 10.88
C GLU A 42 -19.73 -15.37 11.31
N GLY A 43 -20.68 -15.28 10.38
CA GLY A 43 -21.98 -14.64 10.60
C GLY A 43 -22.04 -13.14 10.27
N GLU A 44 -20.90 -12.47 10.05
CA GLU A 44 -20.89 -11.07 9.61
C GLU A 44 -21.24 -10.91 8.12
N ARG A 45 -22.00 -9.88 7.78
CA ARG A 45 -22.29 -9.49 6.39
C ARG A 45 -21.23 -8.50 5.90
N GLY A 46 -20.85 -8.56 4.62
CA GLY A 46 -19.85 -7.66 4.03
C GLY A 46 -18.42 -8.18 4.09
N TRP A 47 -17.44 -7.27 4.00
CA TRP A 47 -16.02 -7.56 3.75
C TRP A 47 -15.15 -7.61 5.02
N GLY A 48 -15.69 -7.29 6.20
CA GLY A 48 -14.95 -7.24 7.47
C GLY A 48 -14.12 -5.96 7.64
N GLN A 49 -13.75 -5.65 8.88
CA GLN A 49 -13.13 -4.35 9.21
C GLN A 49 -11.76 -4.16 8.55
N LYS A 50 -10.90 -5.18 8.59
CA LYS A 50 -9.55 -5.12 8.01
C LYS A 50 -9.57 -4.84 6.50
N VAL A 51 -10.39 -5.56 5.75
CA VAL A 51 -10.49 -5.37 4.29
C VAL A 51 -11.05 -3.99 3.97
N THR A 52 -12.10 -3.56 4.67
CA THR A 52 -12.68 -2.22 4.48
C THR A 52 -11.64 -1.12 4.73
N ALA A 53 -10.86 -1.23 5.81
CA ALA A 53 -9.80 -0.27 6.10
C ALA A 53 -8.69 -0.26 5.04
N VAL A 54 -8.18 -1.42 4.63
CA VAL A 54 -7.15 -1.53 3.59
C VAL A 54 -7.62 -0.91 2.28
N TRP A 55 -8.88 -1.14 1.88
CA TRP A 55 -9.46 -0.55 0.69
C TRP A 55 -9.67 0.97 0.79
N ASP A 56 -10.14 1.46 1.94
CA ASP A 56 -10.26 2.90 2.20
C ASP A 56 -8.88 3.56 2.12
N TRP A 57 -7.90 3.06 2.87
CA TRP A 57 -6.57 3.65 2.96
C TRP A 57 -5.85 3.63 1.62
N LYS A 58 -5.97 2.55 0.84
CA LYS A 58 -5.43 2.48 -0.54
C LYS A 58 -5.83 3.68 -1.38
N ASN A 59 -7.09 4.10 -1.29
CA ASN A 59 -7.61 5.19 -2.12
C ASN A 59 -7.39 6.55 -1.43
N ARG A 60 -7.60 6.62 -0.12
CA ARG A 60 -7.60 7.87 0.64
C ARG A 60 -6.21 8.41 0.91
N LEU A 61 -5.19 7.56 1.09
CA LEU A 61 -3.80 7.99 1.28
C LEU A 61 -3.27 8.82 0.10
N PRO A 62 -3.28 8.34 -1.15
CA PRO A 62 -2.82 9.13 -2.30
C PRO A 62 -3.76 10.31 -2.60
N ALA A 63 -5.05 10.23 -2.26
CA ALA A 63 -5.98 11.36 -2.43
C ALA A 63 -5.72 12.48 -1.41
N THR A 64 -5.35 12.13 -0.17
CA THR A 64 -5.11 13.09 0.92
C THR A 64 -3.70 13.66 0.87
N PHE A 65 -2.72 12.86 0.46
CA PHE A 65 -1.31 13.24 0.40
C PHE A 65 -0.72 13.00 -1.00
N PRO A 66 -1.24 13.65 -2.05
CA PRO A 66 -0.86 13.39 -3.44
C PRO A 66 0.61 13.70 -3.74
N ASP A 67 1.20 14.66 -3.01
CA ASP A 67 2.61 15.02 -3.14
C ASP A 67 3.55 14.06 -2.40
N GLU A 68 3.02 13.20 -1.53
CA GLU A 68 3.80 12.26 -0.71
C GLU A 68 3.62 10.81 -1.14
N ILE A 69 2.39 10.40 -1.47
CA ILE A 69 2.04 9.00 -1.70
C ILE A 69 1.42 8.84 -3.08
N PHE A 70 2.02 7.96 -3.87
CA PHE A 70 1.52 7.53 -5.15
C PHE A 70 0.86 6.15 -5.04
N TYR A 71 -0.25 5.98 -5.74
CA TYR A 71 -0.85 4.68 -5.99
C TYR A 71 -0.68 4.29 -7.46
N GLY A 72 -0.15 3.10 -7.70
CA GLY A 72 0.09 2.62 -9.05
C GLY A 72 0.23 1.11 -9.13
N LYS A 73 0.75 0.66 -10.27
CA LYS A 73 1.05 -0.76 -10.51
C LYS A 73 2.51 -0.94 -10.88
N ILE A 74 3.14 -1.96 -10.32
CA ILE A 74 4.49 -2.40 -10.71
C ILE A 74 4.42 -3.62 -11.64
N LYS A 75 5.59 -4.12 -12.07
CA LYS A 75 5.73 -5.34 -12.89
C LYS A 75 4.93 -6.49 -12.27
N GLY A 76 4.23 -7.24 -13.12
CA GLY A 76 3.31 -8.29 -12.67
C GLY A 76 1.90 -7.80 -12.31
N GLY A 77 1.62 -6.51 -12.50
CA GLY A 77 0.29 -5.92 -12.31
C GLY A 77 -0.08 -5.69 -10.84
N LEU A 78 0.88 -5.77 -9.93
CA LEU A 78 0.68 -5.62 -8.49
C LEU A 78 0.41 -4.16 -8.15
N ALA A 79 -0.71 -3.92 -7.46
CA ALA A 79 -1.06 -2.61 -6.96
C ALA A 79 -0.18 -2.28 -5.74
N VAL A 80 0.37 -1.07 -5.72
CA VAL A 80 1.28 -0.60 -4.69
C VAL A 80 0.93 0.81 -4.24
N LEU A 81 1.28 1.11 -2.99
CA LEU A 81 1.47 2.46 -2.49
C LEU A 81 2.98 2.72 -2.40
N MET A 82 3.42 3.90 -2.81
CA MET A 82 4.83 4.26 -2.75
C MET A 82 5.01 5.74 -2.44
N MET A 83 6.12 6.07 -1.81
CA MET A 83 6.53 7.45 -1.60
C MET A 83 6.84 8.10 -2.95
N MET A 84 6.29 9.29 -3.19
CA MET A 84 6.55 10.09 -4.39
C MET A 84 8.03 10.38 -4.60
N ALA A 85 8.77 10.66 -3.52
CA ALA A 85 10.22 10.82 -3.59
C ALA A 85 10.92 9.53 -4.05
N TYR A 86 10.54 8.38 -3.50
CA TYR A 86 11.10 7.09 -3.91
C TYR A 86 10.77 6.74 -5.37
N LEU A 87 9.55 7.05 -5.80
CA LEU A 87 9.14 6.91 -7.20
C LEU A 87 10.07 7.71 -8.12
N ARG A 88 10.24 9.00 -7.83
CA ARG A 88 10.99 9.95 -8.65
C ARG A 88 12.47 9.60 -8.71
N ASP A 89 13.08 9.32 -7.57
CA ASP A 89 14.53 9.28 -7.44
C ASP A 89 15.11 7.89 -7.70
N PHE A 90 14.34 6.82 -7.49
CA PHE A 90 14.84 5.44 -7.56
C PHE A 90 14.01 4.55 -8.48
N HIS A 91 12.69 4.49 -8.28
CA HIS A 91 11.84 3.53 -8.97
C HIS A 91 11.75 3.83 -10.48
N PHE A 92 11.51 5.10 -10.84
CA PHE A 92 11.39 5.52 -12.24
C PHE A 92 12.71 5.31 -12.98
N ALA A 93 13.84 5.76 -12.40
CA ALA A 93 15.15 5.57 -13.01
C ALA A 93 15.49 4.08 -13.22
N SER A 94 15.18 3.22 -12.24
CA SER A 94 15.39 1.77 -12.36
C SER A 94 14.50 1.11 -13.41
N ALA A 95 13.27 1.59 -13.58
CA ALA A 95 12.34 1.08 -14.57
C ALA A 95 12.68 1.54 -16.01
N TYR A 96 13.32 2.70 -16.15
CA TYR A 96 13.61 3.35 -17.43
C TYR A 96 15.11 3.43 -17.79
N LYS A 97 15.96 2.59 -17.19
CA LYS A 97 17.35 2.39 -17.68
C LYS A 97 17.34 1.70 -19.06
N LYS A 98 17.16 2.51 -20.10
CA LYS A 98 17.62 2.30 -21.47
C LYS A 98 18.12 3.65 -21.95
N TYR A 99 19.44 3.84 -21.96
CA TYR A 99 20.26 4.24 -23.12
C TYR A 99 21.71 3.91 -22.79
#